data_AF-A0A7C3UA38-F1
#
_entry.id   AF-A0A7C3UA38-F1
#
_cell.length_a   1.000
_cell.length_b   1.000
_cell.length_c   1.000
_cell.angle_alpha   90.00
_cell.angle_beta   90.00
_cell.angle_gamma   90.00
#
_symmetry.space_group_name_H-M   'P 1'
#
loop_
_entity.id
_entity.type
_entity.pdbx_description
1 polymer ?
#
loop_
_entity_poly.entity_id
_entity_poly.type
_entity_poly.pdbx_seq_one_letter_code
_entity_poly.pdbx_strand_id
1 'polypeptide(L)'
;MWRRLKRLPKRLQVIYSLIALVILAGIATFIWAIVSGKIAPLAAPGEASLSLQSDSSIYNPGVNFSVYINLDTGGTEVSEVAIRSLNYNTSVL
;
A
#
# COMPACT_ATOMS: atom_id res chain seq x y z
N MET A 1 9.33 22.35 -30.95
CA MET A 1 10.26 22.45 -29.81
C MET A 1 11.73 22.20 -30.19
N TRP A 2 12.05 21.19 -31.03
CA TRP A 2 13.42 20.87 -31.48
C TRP A 2 14.18 21.98 -32.25
N ARG A 3 13.49 22.90 -32.91
CA ARG A 3 14.14 23.96 -33.72
C ARG A 3 14.87 25.02 -32.89
N ARG A 4 14.56 25.17 -31.59
CA ARG A 4 15.20 26.18 -30.72
C ARG A 4 16.54 25.70 -30.12
N LEU A 5 16.74 24.39 -29.97
CA LEU A 5 18.00 23.82 -29.46
C LEU A 5 19.18 24.04 -30.42
N LYS A 6 18.94 24.07 -31.74
CA LYS A 6 19.98 24.25 -32.77
C LYS A 6 20.68 25.62 -32.77
N ARG A 7 20.13 26.63 -32.09
CA ARG A 7 20.69 27.99 -32.04
C ARG A 7 21.49 28.31 -30.77
N LEU A 8 21.66 27.34 -29.87
CA LEU A 8 22.47 27.53 -28.67
C LEU A 8 23.97 27.44 -29.02
N PRO A 9 24.84 28.22 -28.35
CA PRO A 9 26.28 28.07 -28.43
C PRO A 9 26.67 26.60 -28.18
N LYS A 10 27.61 26.06 -28.98
CA LYS A 10 28.00 24.63 -28.92
C LYS A 10 28.27 24.12 -27.49
N ARG A 11 28.84 24.98 -26.63
CA ARG A 11 29.10 24.67 -25.21
C ARG A 11 27.82 24.38 -24.41
N LEU A 12 26.76 25.16 -24.63
CA LEU A 12 25.46 24.97 -23.96
C LEU A 12 24.75 23.71 -24.46
N GLN A 13 24.83 23.40 -25.77
CA GLN A 13 24.27 22.14 -26.30
C GLN A 13 24.91 20.91 -25.67
N VAL A 14 26.24 20.92 -25.48
CA VAL A 14 26.96 19.83 -24.82
C VAL A 14 26.51 19.68 -23.37
N ILE A 15 26.36 20.78 -22.63
CA ILE A 15 25.88 20.76 -21.24
C ILE A 15 24.48 20.16 -21.14
N TYR A 16 23.54 20.59 -21.97
CA TYR A 16 22.18 20.04 -21.96
C TYR A 16 22.14 18.55 -22.34
N SER A 17 22.99 18.12 -23.28
CA SER A 17 23.11 16.71 -23.64
C SER A 17 23.63 15.86 -22.48
N LEU A 18 24.61 16.37 -21.72
CA LEU A 18 25.14 15.70 -20.54
C LEU A 18 24.10 15.59 -19.43
N ILE A 19 23.36 16.67 -19.15
CA ILE A 19 22.29 16.66 -18.15
C ILE A 19 21.19 15.65 -18.55
N ALA A 20 20.78 15.65 -19.82
CA ALA A 20 19.78 14.71 -20.32
C ALA A 20 20.23 13.25 -20.14
N LEU A 21 21.52 12.97 -20.39
CA LEU A 21 22.09 11.62 -20.22
C LEU A 21 22.09 11.17 -18.76
N VAL A 22 22.42 12.07 -17.81
CA VAL A 22 22.37 11.76 -16.38
C VAL A 22 20.94 11.48 -15.90
N ILE A 23 19.97 12.29 -16.36
CA ILE A 23 18.56 12.08 -16.01
C ILE A 23 18.06 10.72 -16.55
N LEU A 24 18.37 10.42 -17.82
CA LEU A 24 18.00 9.13 -18.43
C LEU A 24 18.63 7.94 -17.70
N ALA A 25 19.90 8.05 -17.31
CA ALA A 25 20.58 7.02 -16.53
C ALA A 25 19.92 6.82 -15.17
N GLY A 26 19.56 7.91 -14.47
CA GLY A 26 18.85 7.85 -13.19
C GLY A 26 17.46 7.21 -13.29
N ILE A 27 16.70 7.51 -14.35
CA ILE A 27 15.40 6.86 -14.59
C ILE A 27 15.58 5.37 -14.87
N ALA A 28 16.55 5.00 -15.70
CA ALA A 28 16.81 3.60 -16.03
C ALA A 28 17.24 2.77 -14.81
N THR A 29 18.10 3.31 -13.94
CA THR A 29 18.52 2.62 -12.71
C THR A 29 17.37 2.48 -11.72
N PHE A 30 16.50 3.49 -11.62
CA PHE A 30 15.30 3.43 -10.77
C PHE A 30 14.31 2.34 -11.24
N ILE A 31 14.04 2.28 -12.55
CA ILE A 31 13.18 1.22 -13.13
C ILE A 31 13.80 -0.17 -12.91
N TRP A 32 15.11 -0.32 -13.15
CA TRP A 32 15.81 -1.58 -12.89
C TRP A 32 15.71 -2.02 -11.43
N ALA A 33 15.81 -1.08 -10.47
CA ALA A 33 15.68 -1.37 -9.04
C ALA A 33 14.27 -1.85 -8.65
N ILE A 34 13.21 -1.33 -9.31
CA ILE A 34 11.84 -1.82 -9.13
C ILE A 34 11.69 -3.23 -9.71
N VAL A 35 12.12 -3.45 -10.95
CA VAL A 35 11.99 -4.75 -11.65
C VAL A 35 12.81 -5.85 -10.96
N SER A 36 13.98 -5.51 -10.42
CA SER A 36 14.82 -6.45 -9.66
C SER A 36 14.35 -6.70 -8.21
N GLY A 37 13.26 -6.07 -7.78
CA GLY A 37 12.70 -6.23 -6.43
C GLY A 37 13.54 -5.58 -5.32
N LYS A 38 14.54 -4.76 -5.67
CA LYS A 38 15.36 -4.02 -4.68
C LYS A 38 14.60 -2.85 -4.05
N ILE A 39 13.64 -2.30 -4.79
CA ILE A 39 12.66 -1.34 -4.29
C ILE A 39 11.31 -2.02 -4.36
N ALA A 40 10.68 -2.24 -3.21
CA ALA A 40 9.30 -2.68 -3.18
C ALA A 40 8.43 -1.56 -3.78
N PRO A 41 7.57 -1.84 -4.78
CA PRO A 41 6.55 -0.87 -5.15
C PRO A 41 5.74 -0.53 -3.91
N LEU A 42 5.30 0.74 -3.77
CA LEU A 42 4.32 1.08 -2.75
C LEU A 42 3.13 0.12 -2.97
N ALA A 43 2.86 -0.73 -1.98
CA ALA A 43 1.71 -1.60 -2.03
C ALA A 43 0.49 -0.70 -2.21
N ALA A 44 -0.27 -0.91 -3.29
CA ALA A 44 -1.58 -0.28 -3.39
C ALA A 44 -2.39 -0.76 -2.18
N PRO A 45 -3.10 0.13 -1.47
CA PRO A 45 -3.93 -0.30 -0.36
C PRO A 45 -4.91 -1.37 -0.87
N GLY A 46 -4.88 -2.53 -0.23
CA GLY A 46 -5.79 -3.64 -0.49
C GLY A 46 -7.19 -3.31 -0.01
N GLU A 47 -8.15 -4.20 -0.32
CA GLU A 47 -9.51 -4.04 0.20
C GLU A 47 -9.51 -4.26 1.70
N ALA A 48 -10.09 -3.31 2.44
CA ALA A 48 -10.33 -3.47 3.86
C ALA A 48 -11.47 -4.47 4.09
N SER A 49 -11.32 -5.32 5.11
CA SER A 49 -12.34 -6.31 5.45
C SER A 49 -12.56 -6.40 6.97
N LEU A 50 -13.79 -6.77 7.34
CA LEU A 50 -14.19 -6.99 8.72
C LEU A 50 -14.75 -8.41 8.84
N SER A 51 -14.26 -9.16 9.82
CA SER A 51 -14.76 -10.51 10.10
C SER A 51 -14.98 -10.72 11.60
N LEU A 52 -15.97 -11.56 11.91
CA LEU A 52 -16.20 -12.07 13.25
C LEU A 52 -15.85 -13.56 13.25
N GLN A 53 -15.06 -13.98 14.23
CA GLN A 53 -14.63 -15.36 14.38
C GLN A 53 -14.72 -15.79 15.83
N SER A 54 -15.38 -16.91 16.09
CA SER A 54 -15.39 -17.54 17.41
C SER A 54 -14.14 -18.41 17.60
N ASP A 55 -13.68 -18.56 18.85
CA ASP A 55 -12.53 -19.44 19.16
C ASP A 55 -12.82 -20.93 18.90
N SER A 56 -14.09 -21.32 18.85
CA SER A 56 -14.57 -22.68 18.57
C SER A 56 -15.91 -22.61 17.82
N SER A 57 -16.26 -23.68 17.12
CA SER A 57 -17.56 -23.83 16.47
C SER A 57 -18.65 -24.40 17.39
N ILE A 58 -18.27 -24.96 18.54
CA ILE A 58 -19.17 -25.62 19.49
C ILE A 58 -18.80 -25.24 20.92
N TYR A 59 -19.82 -24.96 21.73
CA TYR A 59 -19.68 -24.62 23.15
C TYR A 59 -20.63 -25.43 24.01
N ASN A 60 -20.15 -25.81 25.20
CA ASN A 60 -21.00 -26.41 26.21
C ASN A 60 -21.74 -25.31 26.98
N PRO A 61 -23.01 -25.54 27.39
CA PRO A 61 -23.76 -24.59 28.19
C PRO A 61 -23.02 -24.21 29.48
N GLY A 62 -23.10 -22.93 29.86
CA GLY A 62 -22.50 -22.41 31.09
C GLY A 62 -20.99 -22.15 31.01
N VAL A 63 -20.37 -22.31 29.83
CA VAL A 63 -18.96 -22.02 29.61
C VAL A 63 -18.83 -20.70 28.84
N ASN A 64 -17.94 -19.83 29.31
CA ASN A 64 -17.60 -18.60 28.60
C ASN A 64 -16.76 -18.92 27.35
N PHE A 65 -16.95 -18.16 26.29
CA PHE A 65 -16.15 -18.26 25.08
C PHE A 65 -15.78 -16.90 24.51
N SER A 66 -14.81 -16.88 23.61
CA SER A 66 -14.32 -15.66 22.98
C SER A 66 -14.82 -15.52 21.54
N VAL A 67 -15.21 -14.31 21.17
CA VAL A 67 -15.46 -13.90 19.79
C VAL A 67 -14.47 -12.80 19.45
N TYR A 68 -13.67 -13.05 18.42
CA TYR A 68 -12.70 -12.11 17.88
C TYR A 68 -13.34 -11.29 16.76
N ILE A 69 -13.08 -9.99 16.79
CA ILE A 69 -13.42 -9.06 15.71
C ILE A 69 -12.10 -8.70 15.04
N ASN A 70 -11.93 -9.13 13.80
CA ASN A 70 -10.72 -8.90 13.03
C ASN A 70 -10.98 -7.84 11.97
N LEU A 71 -10.19 -6.77 12.00
CA LEU A 71 -10.17 -5.71 10.99
C LEU A 71 -8.88 -5.84 10.17
N ASP A 72 -9.02 -6.19 8.89
CA ASP A 72 -7.94 -6.02 7.92
C ASP A 72 -8.07 -4.64 7.29
N THR A 73 -7.05 -3.80 7.46
CA THR A 73 -7.07 -2.42 6.99
C THR A 73 -6.63 -2.28 5.53
N GLY A 74 -6.21 -3.38 4.89
CA GLY A 74 -5.66 -3.35 3.54
C GLY A 74 -4.38 -2.49 3.44
N GLY A 75 -3.68 -2.27 4.55
CA GLY A 75 -2.52 -1.38 4.60
C GLY A 75 -2.87 0.11 4.74
N THR A 76 -4.14 0.44 5.00
CA THR A 76 -4.56 1.80 5.34
C THR A 76 -4.32 2.08 6.82
N GLU A 77 -3.85 3.27 7.16
CA GLU A 77 -3.75 3.71 8.55
C GLU A 77 -5.15 3.90 9.16
N VAL A 78 -5.36 3.33 10.35
CA VAL A 78 -6.61 3.44 11.10
C VAL A 78 -6.38 4.27 12.35
N SER A 79 -7.12 5.37 12.48
CA SER A 79 -7.01 6.31 13.61
C SER A 79 -7.82 5.87 14.84
N GLU A 80 -8.94 5.18 14.64
CA GLU A 80 -9.83 4.73 15.71
C GLU A 80 -10.62 3.50 15.27
N VAL A 81 -10.86 2.58 16.21
CA VAL A 81 -11.79 1.46 16.04
C VAL A 81 -12.82 1.51 17.16
N ALA A 82 -14.10 1.60 16.80
CA ALA A 82 -15.21 1.66 17.74
C ALA A 82 -16.30 0.63 17.38
N ILE A 83 -16.70 -0.18 18.36
CA ILE A 83 -17.82 -1.11 18.22
C ILE A 83 -19.08 -0.39 18.68
N ARG A 84 -19.98 -0.07 17.75
CA ARG A 84 -21.23 0.66 18.06
C ARG A 84 -22.38 -0.24 18.48
N SER A 85 -22.41 -1.47 17.96
CA SER A 85 -23.46 -2.44 18.24
C SER A 85 -22.89 -3.85 18.10
N LEU A 86 -23.26 -4.74 19.02
CA LEU A 86 -23.00 -6.16 18.95
C LEU A 86 -24.33 -6.88 19.23
N ASN A 87 -24.83 -7.61 18.25
CA ASN A 87 -26.12 -8.30 18.36
C ASN A 87 -25.88 -9.76 18.69
N TYR A 88 -26.58 -10.25 19.71
CA TYR A 88 -26.53 -11.65 20.14
C TYR A 88 -27.88 -12.07 20.75
N ASN A 89 -28.10 -13.38 20.84
CA ASN A 89 -29.34 -13.92 21.40
C ASN A 89 -29.22 -14.08 22.92
N THR A 90 -29.88 -13.20 23.68
CA THR A 90 -29.86 -13.18 25.15
C THR A 90 -30.60 -14.33 25.83
N SER A 91 -31.34 -15.14 25.08
CA SER A 91 -31.94 -16.37 25.60
C SER A 91 -30.98 -17.56 25.52
N VAL A 92 -29.87 -17.41 24.78
CA VAL A 92 -28.83 -18.43 24.60
C VAL A 92 -27.54 -18.05 25.34
N LEU A 93 -27.21 -16.76 25.40
CA LEU A 93 -26.03 -16.18 26.04
C LEU A 93 -26.38 -15.30 27.23
#